data_AF-A0A4Q5UX07-F1
#
_entry.id   AF-A0A4Q5UX07-F1
#
_cell.length_a   1.000
_cell.length_b   1.000
_cell.length_c   1.000
_cell.angle_alpha   90.00
_cell.angle_beta   90.00
_cell.angle_gamma   90.00
#
_symmetry.space_group_name_H-M   'P 1'
#
loop_
_entity.id
_entity.type
_entity.pdbx_description
1 polymer ?
#
loop_
_entity_poly.entity_id
_entity_poly.type
_entity_poly.pdbx_seq_one_letter_code
_entity_poly.pdbx_strand_id
1 'polypeptide(L)'
;MSGADQLKTTAASLEQEEQVVGFALYYIRYSTWKGQRLYLEDLVVTDTMRGKGIGHLLFDRLIEECKAKKFSGMMWQVLDWNEPAIHFYKKYNAQLDGEWINCSLNF
;
A
#
# COMPACT_ATOMS: atom_id res chain seq x y z
N MET A 1 5.27 25.12 0.29
CA MET A 1 3.98 24.40 0.30
C MET A 1 3.43 24.40 -1.13
N SER A 2 3.90 23.51 -1.98
CA SER A 2 3.16 23.11 -3.18
C SER A 2 3.64 21.71 -3.53
N GLY A 3 2.68 20.85 -3.81
CA GLY A 3 2.89 19.42 -3.90
C GLY A 3 1.54 18.79 -3.63
N ALA A 4 0.62 18.98 -4.57
CA ALA A 4 -0.48 18.04 -4.68
C ALA A 4 0.19 16.66 -4.80
N ASP A 5 0.13 15.87 -3.73
CA ASP A 5 0.51 14.46 -3.77
C ASP A 5 -0.45 13.83 -4.77
N GLN A 6 0.01 13.70 -6.01
CA GLN A 6 -0.72 13.00 -7.04
C GLN A 6 -0.92 11.57 -6.54
N LEU A 7 -2.19 11.17 -6.42
CA LEU A 7 -2.56 9.77 -6.27
C LEU A 7 -1.90 9.01 -7.42
N LYS A 8 -1.00 8.09 -7.09
CA LYS A 8 -0.31 7.28 -8.08
C LYS A 8 -0.88 5.87 -8.03
N THR A 9 -1.38 5.43 -9.18
CA THR A 9 -1.97 4.10 -9.37
C THR A 9 -1.02 3.26 -10.20
N THR A 10 -0.73 2.03 -9.76
CA THR A 10 -0.08 1.01 -10.60
C THR A 10 -1.14 0.00 -11.02
N ALA A 11 -1.20 -0.34 -12.31
CA ALA A 11 -2.09 -1.36 -12.87
C ALA A 11 -1.26 -2.44 -13.61
N ALA A 12 -1.77 -3.66 -13.69
CA ALA A 12 -1.17 -4.76 -14.46
C ALA A 12 -2.19 -5.27 -15.52
N SER A 13 -1.74 -5.56 -16.75
CA SER A 13 -2.59 -5.91 -17.91
C SER A 13 -2.17 -7.22 -18.61
N LEU A 14 -3.14 -7.88 -19.25
CA LEU A 14 -3.00 -8.97 -20.22
C LEU A 14 -3.98 -8.68 -21.38
N GLU A 15 -3.54 -8.84 -22.64
CA GLU A 15 -4.22 -8.31 -23.84
C GLU A 15 -5.55 -9.02 -24.20
N GLN A 16 -6.67 -8.29 -24.05
CA GLN A 16 -7.82 -8.09 -24.95
C GLN A 16 -8.94 -7.47 -24.08
N GLU A 17 -9.18 -6.17 -24.26
CA GLU A 17 -9.79 -5.23 -23.29
C GLU A 17 -8.93 -5.02 -22.04
N GLU A 18 -8.29 -3.84 -21.92
CA GLU A 18 -7.48 -3.48 -20.75
C GLU A 18 -8.36 -3.37 -19.50
N GLN A 19 -8.55 -4.49 -18.81
CA GLN A 19 -9.23 -4.53 -17.53
C GLN A 19 -8.24 -4.26 -16.40
N VAL A 20 -8.50 -3.23 -15.60
CA VAL A 20 -7.77 -3.00 -14.34
C VAL A 20 -8.19 -4.09 -13.35
N VAL A 21 -7.27 -5.00 -13.04
CA VAL A 21 -7.50 -6.14 -12.13
C VAL A 21 -7.02 -5.90 -10.70
N GLY A 22 -6.38 -4.76 -10.45
CA GLY A 22 -5.94 -4.37 -9.13
C GLY A 22 -5.26 -3.01 -9.14
N PHE A 23 -5.17 -2.40 -7.96
CA PHE A 23 -4.50 -1.13 -7.76
C PHE A 23 -3.91 -1.01 -6.37
N ALA A 24 -2.98 -0.07 -6.23
CA ALA A 24 -2.54 0.44 -4.95
C ALA A 24 -2.76 1.96 -4.91
N LEU A 25 -3.34 2.46 -3.81
CA LEU A 25 -3.54 3.87 -3.53
C LEU A 25 -2.62 4.27 -2.38
N TYR A 26 -1.84 5.32 -2.57
CA TYR A 26 -0.90 5.78 -1.55
C TYR A 26 -0.63 7.27 -1.63
N TYR A 27 -0.06 7.80 -0.56
CA TYR A 27 0.43 9.16 -0.45
C TYR A 27 1.73 9.21 0.36
N ILE A 28 2.40 10.37 0.34
CA ILE A 28 3.64 10.55 1.10
C ILE A 28 3.30 11.21 2.43
N ARG A 29 3.64 10.52 3.51
CA ARG A 29 3.54 11.09 4.86
C ARG A 29 4.92 11.45 5.38
N TYR A 30 4.96 12.40 6.31
CA TYR A 30 6.19 12.78 6.99
C TYR A 30 6.18 12.29 8.43
N SER A 31 7.27 11.66 8.85
CA SER A 31 7.53 11.35 10.26
C SER A 31 8.53 12.36 10.81
N THR A 32 8.21 12.99 11.94
CA THR A 32 9.14 13.89 12.64
C THR A 32 10.49 13.22 12.93
N TRP A 33 10.47 11.92 13.23
CA TRP A 33 11.66 11.15 13.61
C TRP A 33 12.33 10.44 12.43
N LYS A 34 11.56 10.03 11.41
CA LYS A 34 12.05 9.18 10.32
C LYS A 34 12.05 9.86 8.94
N GLY A 35 11.60 11.10 8.82
CA GLY A 35 11.48 11.80 7.54
C GLY A 35 10.34 11.26 6.65
N GLN A 36 10.49 11.40 5.33
CA GLN A 36 9.47 10.98 4.35
C GLN A 36 9.26 9.46 4.34
N ARG A 37 7.99 9.05 4.30
CA ARG A 37 7.53 7.67 4.23
C ARG A 37 6.35 7.56 3.29
N LEU A 38 6.18 6.41 2.65
CA LEU A 38 4.96 6.10 1.91
C LEU A 38 3.90 5.60 2.89
N TYR A 39 2.66 6.07 2.75
CA TYR A 39 1.50 5.47 3.41
C TYR A 39 0.62 4.81 2.35
N LEU A 40 0.49 3.49 2.45
CA LEU A 40 -0.37 2.70 1.58
C LEU A 40 -1.77 2.70 2.20
N GLU A 41 -2.69 3.37 1.50
CA GLU A 41 -4.08 3.53 1.90
C GLU A 41 -4.89 2.28 1.52
N ASP A 42 -4.85 1.91 0.23
CA ASP A 42 -5.56 0.74 -0.28
C ASP A 42 -4.66 -0.13 -1.15
N LEU A 43 -4.77 -1.45 -0.98
CA LEU A 43 -4.20 -2.45 -1.89
C LEU A 43 -5.29 -3.45 -2.23
N VAL A 44 -5.79 -3.39 -3.47
CA VAL A 44 -6.96 -4.16 -3.90
C VAL A 44 -6.64 -4.94 -5.17
N VAL A 45 -7.01 -6.21 -5.18
CA VAL A 45 -7.02 -7.08 -6.36
C VAL A 45 -8.43 -7.66 -6.50
N THR A 46 -8.98 -7.64 -7.71
CA THR A 46 -10.28 -8.21 -8.02
C THR A 46 -10.32 -9.69 -7.62
N ASP A 47 -11.47 -10.15 -7.12
CA ASP A 47 -11.57 -11.45 -6.46
C ASP A 47 -11.12 -12.62 -7.36
N THR A 48 -11.51 -12.59 -8.63
CA THR A 48 -11.14 -13.59 -9.67
C THR A 48 -9.65 -13.58 -10.02
N MET A 49 -8.91 -12.56 -9.59
CA MET A 49 -7.49 -12.36 -9.88
C MET A 49 -6.60 -12.48 -8.64
N ARG A 50 -7.19 -12.70 -7.45
CA ARG A 50 -6.44 -13.00 -6.22
C ARG A 50 -5.70 -14.34 -6.35
N GLY A 51 -4.61 -14.48 -5.58
CA GLY A 51 -3.75 -15.68 -5.63
C GLY A 51 -2.84 -15.79 -6.85
N LYS A 52 -2.98 -14.91 -7.85
CA LYS A 52 -2.14 -14.89 -9.07
C LYS A 52 -0.89 -14.01 -8.97
N GLY A 53 -0.51 -13.59 -7.76
CA GLY A 53 0.69 -12.77 -7.54
C GLY A 53 0.55 -11.26 -7.80
N ILE A 54 -0.61 -10.77 -8.27
CA ILE A 54 -0.81 -9.33 -8.59
C ILE A 54 -0.59 -8.42 -7.38
N GLY A 55 -1.06 -8.82 -6.20
CA GLY A 55 -0.84 -8.05 -4.97
C GLY A 55 0.65 -7.89 -4.62
N HIS A 56 1.45 -8.94 -4.88
CA HIS A 56 2.90 -8.87 -4.70
C HIS A 56 3.52 -7.89 -5.69
N LEU A 57 3.14 -7.94 -6.98
CA LEU A 57 3.65 -7.01 -8.00
C LEU A 57 3.37 -5.54 -7.64
N LEU A 58 2.14 -5.25 -7.20
CA LEU A 58 1.75 -3.91 -6.77
C LEU A 58 2.57 -3.45 -5.56
N PHE A 59 2.71 -4.30 -4.55
CA PHE A 59 3.42 -3.96 -3.31
C PHE A 59 4.94 -3.82 -3.53
N ASP A 60 5.53 -4.69 -4.33
CA ASP A 60 6.96 -4.64 -4.70
C ASP A 60 7.27 -3.35 -5.45
N ARG A 61 6.38 -2.90 -6.34
CA ARG A 61 6.54 -1.62 -7.05
C ARG A 61 6.59 -0.43 -6.10
N LEU A 62 5.81 -0.44 -5.02
CA LEU A 62 5.85 0.60 -3.98
C LEU A 62 7.15 0.55 -3.16
N ILE A 63 7.66 -0.65 -2.87
CA ILE A 63 8.96 -0.82 -2.22
C ILE A 63 10.08 -0.24 -3.08
N GLU A 64 10.07 -0.52 -4.38
CA GLU A 64 11.02 0.06 -5.34
C GLU A 64 10.94 1.58 -5.38
N GLU A 65 9.74 2.15 -5.37
CA GLU A 65 9.55 3.60 -5.31
C GLU A 65 10.11 4.20 -4.01
N CYS A 66 9.84 3.56 -2.86
CA CYS A 66 10.40 3.99 -1.58
C CYS A 66 11.94 4.01 -1.62
N LYS A 67 12.56 2.96 -2.18
CA LYS A 67 14.02 2.87 -2.32
C LYS A 67 14.56 3.95 -3.27
N ALA A 68 13.95 4.11 -4.45
CA ALA A 68 14.37 5.07 -5.46
C ALA A 68 14.28 6.51 -4.96
N LYS A 69 13.24 6.84 -4.17
CA LYS A 69 13.03 8.16 -3.59
C LYS A 69 13.68 8.35 -2.21
N LYS A 70 14.42 7.36 -1.71
CA LYS A 70 15.08 7.36 -0.38
C LYS A 70 14.11 7.65 0.78
N PHE A 71 12.89 7.15 0.68
CA PHE A 71 11.96 7.17 1.81
C PHE A 71 12.45 6.22 2.89
N SER A 72 12.24 6.58 4.16
CA SER A 72 12.67 5.74 5.28
C SER A 72 11.82 4.49 5.47
N GLY A 73 10.77 4.33 4.66
CA GLY A 73 9.99 3.12 4.56
C GLY A 73 8.53 3.39 4.20
N MET A 74 7.74 2.34 4.35
CA MET A 74 6.30 2.33 4.08
C MET A 74 5.53 2.04 5.38
N MET A 75 4.28 2.49 5.47
CA MET A 75 3.33 2.14 6.54
C MET A 75 1.93 1.96 5.95
N TRP A 76 1.11 1.16 6.60
CA TRP A 76 -0.28 0.89 6.26
C TRP A 76 -0.99 0.35 7.48
N GLN A 77 -2.32 0.27 7.41
CA GLN A 77 -3.13 -0.42 8.38
C GLN A 77 -3.76 -1.66 7.75
N VAL A 78 -4.01 -2.66 8.59
CA VAL A 78 -4.78 -3.84 8.22
C VAL A 78 -5.75 -4.12 9.35
N LEU A 79 -6.99 -4.46 9.00
CA LEU A 79 -7.98 -4.86 9.99
C LEU A 79 -7.53 -6.17 10.65
N ASP A 80 -7.63 -6.25 11.96
CA ASP A 80 -7.16 -7.38 12.79
C ASP A 80 -7.79 -8.73 12.40
N TRP A 81 -9.01 -8.70 11.87
CA TRP A 81 -9.73 -9.86 11.38
C TRP A 81 -9.36 -10.26 9.94
N ASN A 82 -8.59 -9.45 9.21
CA ASN A 82 -8.22 -9.72 7.81
C ASN A 82 -6.99 -10.65 7.72
N GLU A 83 -7.17 -11.89 8.16
CA GLU A 83 -6.12 -12.91 8.20
C GLU A 83 -5.41 -13.12 6.83
N PRO A 84 -6.09 -13.12 5.67
CA PRO A 84 -5.40 -13.21 4.38
C PRO A 84 -4.42 -12.07 4.12
N ALA A 85 -4.81 -10.82 4.43
CA ALA A 85 -3.93 -9.66 4.27
C ALA A 85 -2.79 -9.68 5.29
N ILE A 86 -3.07 -10.03 6.55
CA ILE A 86 -2.05 -10.19 7.60
C ILE A 86 -0.99 -11.20 7.17
N HIS A 87 -1.40 -12.37 6.65
CA HIS A 87 -0.48 -13.37 6.11
C HIS A 87 0.31 -12.87 4.91
N PHE A 88 -0.31 -12.10 4.02
CA PHE A 88 0.37 -11.46 2.90
C PHE A 88 1.50 -10.53 3.41
N TYR A 89 1.22 -9.65 4.38
CA TYR A 89 2.21 -8.71 4.91
C TYR A 89 3.31 -9.39 5.74
N LYS A 90 3.01 -10.48 6.44
CA LYS A 90 4.03 -11.27 7.17
C LYS A 90 5.13 -11.81 6.25
N LYS A 91 4.82 -12.15 4.99
CA LYS A 91 5.82 -12.59 4.00
C LYS A 91 6.86 -11.50 3.66
N TYR A 92 6.53 -10.24 3.93
CA TYR A 92 7.42 -9.09 3.76
C TYR A 92 8.19 -8.74 5.04
N ASN A 93 8.14 -9.59 6.07
CA ASN A 93 8.67 -9.29 7.41
C ASN A 93 8.16 -7.95 7.97
N ALA A 94 6.92 -7.60 7.63
CA ALA A 94 6.28 -6.41 8.17
C ALA A 94 6.14 -6.53 9.71
N GLN A 95 6.45 -5.45 10.41
CA GLN A 95 6.19 -5.34 11.85
C GLN A 95 4.72 -4.96 12.04
N LEU A 96 3.97 -5.79 12.76
CA LEU A 96 2.58 -5.53 13.11
C LEU A 96 2.54 -5.09 14.58
N ASP A 97 2.14 -3.85 14.80
CA ASP A 97 2.05 -3.21 16.11
C ASP A 97 0.61 -2.73 16.33
N GLY A 98 0.03 -3.05 17.48
CA GLY A 98 -1.34 -2.74 17.87
C GLY A 98 -1.48 -1.59 18.88
N GLU A 99 -0.41 -0.86 19.16
CA GLU A 99 -0.38 0.17 20.23
C GLU A 99 -1.22 1.43 19.94
N TRP A 100 -1.65 1.65 18.69
CA TRP A 100 -2.31 2.89 18.27
C TRP A 100 -3.84 2.79 18.29
N ILE A 101 -4.48 3.79 18.89
CA ILE A 101 -5.93 3.98 18.85
C ILE A 101 -6.28 4.88 17.64
N ASN A 102 -7.17 4.40 16.78
CA ASN A 102 -7.71 5.22 15.69
C ASN A 102 -8.70 6.25 16.25
N CYS A 103 -8.44 7.52 16.01
CA CYS A 103 -9.32 8.63 16.37
C CYS A 103 -9.94 9.23 15.10
N SER A 104 -11.26 9.45 15.09
CA SER A 104 -11.97 10.09 13.98
C SER A 104 -13.00 11.10 14.50
N LEU A 105 -13.20 12.19 13.76
CA LEU A 105 -14.28 13.16 13.98
C LEU A 105 -15.10 13.26 12.69
N ASN A 106 -16.42 13.23 12.81
CA ASN A 106 -17.36 13.40 11.70
C ASN A 106 -18.08 14.75 11.90
N PHE A 107 -18.29 15.49 10.81
CA PHE A 107 -19.00 16.78 10.78
C PHE A 107 -20.21 16.71 9.85
#